data_AF-A0A6M3K9G9-F1
#
_entry.id   AF-A0A6M3K9G9-F1
#
_cell.length_a   1.000
_cell.length_b   1.000
_cell.length_c   1.000
_cell.angle_alpha   90.00
_cell.angle_beta   90.00
_cell.angle_gamma   90.00
#
_symmetry.space_group_name_H-M   'P 1'
#
loop_
_entity.id
_entity.type
_entity.pdbx_description
1 polymer ?
#
loop_
_entity_poly.entity_id
_entity_poly.type
_entity_poly.pdbx_seq_one_letter_code
_entity_poly.pdbx_strand_id
1 'polypeptide(L)'
;MEHGRTTERETEFGLVAFDGRVVEIDASINETWTWANRHGNRWPCSTIASRAIFAIFDPNGLAWMEAQEEMEDDNGALSMLPVDDIDGGEFDAWVADCLRDALPADHACRWLVG
;
A
#
# COMPACT_ATOMS: atom_id res chain seq x y z
N MET A 1 3.84 -4.75 29.92
CA MET A 1 3.83 -4.21 28.56
C MET A 1 2.55 -4.67 27.93
N GLU A 2 1.52 -3.81 27.92
CA GLU A 2 0.29 -4.09 27.19
C GLU A 2 0.65 -4.19 25.72
N HIS A 3 0.33 -5.32 25.09
CA HIS A 3 0.31 -5.40 23.63
C HIS A 3 -0.84 -4.48 23.20
N GLY A 4 -0.51 -3.36 22.56
CA GLY A 4 -1.51 -2.53 21.90
C GLY A 4 -2.33 -3.42 20.97
N ARG A 5 -3.65 -3.27 20.97
CA ARG A 5 -4.49 -4.00 20.03
C ARG A 5 -4.25 -3.39 18.65
N THR A 6 -3.52 -4.11 17.80
CA THR A 6 -3.46 -3.82 16.37
C THR A 6 -4.88 -3.72 15.82
N THR A 7 -5.18 -2.60 15.19
CA THR A 7 -6.45 -2.36 14.50
C THR A 7 -6.23 -2.58 13.01
N GLU A 8 -7.05 -3.41 12.40
CA GLU A 8 -7.03 -3.68 10.97
C GLU A 8 -8.27 -3.07 10.32
N ARG A 9 -8.09 -2.48 9.14
CA ARG A 9 -9.16 -1.95 8.30
C ARG A 9 -8.89 -2.26 6.85
N GLU A 10 -9.81 -2.99 6.23
CA GLU A 10 -9.87 -3.12 4.78
C GLU A 10 -10.32 -1.79 4.16
N THR A 11 -9.60 -1.36 3.14
CA THR A 11 -9.97 -0.25 2.26
C THR A 11 -10.26 -0.79 0.87
N GLU A 12 -10.67 0.07 -0.07
CA GLU A 12 -10.78 -0.32 -1.48
C GLU A 12 -9.41 -0.68 -2.10
N PHE A 13 -8.32 -0.20 -1.50
CA PHE A 13 -6.99 -0.18 -2.13
C PHE A 13 -5.92 -0.96 -1.34
N GLY A 14 -6.34 -1.72 -0.33
CA GLY A 14 -5.46 -2.51 0.52
C GLY A 14 -5.98 -2.68 1.95
N LEU A 15 -5.36 -3.60 2.68
CA LEU A 15 -5.50 -3.78 4.10
C LEU A 15 -4.57 -2.81 4.83
N VAL A 16 -5.10 -2.01 5.75
CA VAL A 16 -4.32 -1.12 6.60
C VAL A 16 -4.40 -1.63 8.05
N ALA A 17 -3.25 -2.03 8.59
CA ALA A 17 -3.10 -2.36 10.00
C ALA A 17 -2.37 -1.23 10.73
N PHE A 18 -2.76 -0.90 11.96
CA PHE A 18 -2.07 0.12 12.74
C PHE A 18 -2.13 -0.16 14.23
N ASP A 19 -1.03 0.13 14.93
CA ASP A 19 -0.94 0.11 16.38
C ASP A 19 -0.14 1.31 16.87
N GLY A 20 -0.84 2.24 17.54
CA GLY A 20 -0.28 3.45 18.16
C GLY A 20 0.39 4.40 17.18
N ARG A 21 1.62 4.06 16.76
CA ARG A 21 2.53 4.89 15.95
C ARG A 21 3.08 4.17 14.72
N VAL A 22 2.73 2.91 14.53
CA VAL A 22 3.12 2.12 13.36
C VAL A 22 1.89 1.91 12.49
N VAL A 23 2.08 2.02 11.18
CA VAL A 23 1.06 1.70 10.17
C VAL A 23 1.67 0.76 9.15
N GLU A 24 0.93 -0.29 8.82
CA GLU A 24 1.27 -1.28 7.81
C GLU A 24 0.17 -1.23 6.75
N ILE A 25 0.58 -1.26 5.48
CA ILE A 25 -0.33 -1.33 4.33
C ILE A 25 0.07 -2.54 3.51
N ASP A 26 -0.87 -3.45 3.28
CA ASP A 26 -0.70 -4.61 2.42
C ASP A 26 -1.75 -4.56 1.31
N ALA A 27 -1.30 -4.60 0.06
CA ALA A 27 -2.18 -4.61 -1.10
C ALA A 27 -1.73 -5.65 -2.11
N SER A 28 -2.72 -6.40 -2.58
CA SER A 28 -2.61 -7.28 -3.73
C SER A 28 -2.55 -6.50 -5.05
N ILE A 29 -2.15 -7.20 -6.11
CA ILE A 29 -2.16 -6.67 -7.48
C ILE A 29 -3.55 -6.14 -7.88
N ASN A 30 -4.63 -6.79 -7.42
CA ASN A 30 -5.99 -6.36 -7.78
C ASN A 30 -6.34 -5.01 -7.14
N GLU A 31 -5.90 -4.77 -5.90
CA GLU A 31 -6.18 -3.54 -5.16
C GLU A 31 -5.38 -2.36 -5.75
N THR A 32 -4.10 -2.56 -6.06
CA THR A 32 -3.28 -1.54 -6.73
C THR A 32 -3.76 -1.28 -8.16
N TRP A 33 -4.20 -2.30 -8.90
CA TRP A 33 -4.84 -2.13 -10.20
C TRP A 33 -6.13 -1.32 -10.12
N THR A 34 -6.97 -1.62 -9.12
CA THR A 34 -8.25 -0.93 -8.89
C THR A 34 -8.01 0.54 -8.56
N TRP A 35 -7.07 0.84 -7.67
CA TRP A 35 -6.67 2.20 -7.36
C TRP A 35 -6.21 2.96 -8.61
N ALA A 36 -5.32 2.37 -9.40
CA ALA A 36 -4.74 3.03 -10.58
C ALA A 36 -5.76 3.25 -11.71
N ASN A 37 -6.79 2.40 -11.80
CA ASN A 37 -7.80 2.43 -12.87
C ASN A 37 -9.18 2.91 -12.41
N ARG A 38 -9.30 3.48 -11.21
CA ARG A 38 -10.58 3.97 -10.68
C ARG A 38 -11.24 5.01 -11.58
N HIS A 39 -12.57 4.93 -11.63
CA HIS A 39 -13.36 5.77 -12.53
C HIS A 39 -13.22 7.26 -12.19
N GLY A 40 -12.89 8.08 -13.20
CA GLY A 40 -12.76 9.53 -13.04
C GLY A 40 -11.42 10.01 -12.46
N ASN A 41 -10.53 9.10 -12.03
CA ASN A 41 -9.21 9.45 -11.51
C ASN A 41 -8.17 8.36 -11.82
N ARG A 42 -7.98 8.09 -13.12
CA ARG A 42 -7.04 7.09 -13.63
C ARG A 42 -5.62 7.64 -13.65
N TRP A 43 -4.66 6.84 -13.18
CA TRP A 43 -3.24 7.14 -13.32
C TRP A 43 -2.71 6.61 -14.66
N PRO A 44 -2.30 7.47 -15.61
CA PRO A 44 -1.76 7.01 -16.89
C PRO A 44 -0.38 6.38 -16.68
N CYS A 45 -0.13 5.25 -17.34
CA CYS A 45 1.16 4.54 -17.26
C CYS A 45 1.60 4.19 -15.82
N SER A 46 0.62 3.86 -14.97
CA SER A 46 0.82 3.42 -13.59
C SER A 46 1.86 2.31 -13.48
N THR A 47 2.86 2.54 -12.63
CA THR A 47 3.90 1.58 -12.25
C THR A 47 3.42 0.64 -11.14
N ILE A 48 2.47 1.09 -10.31
CA ILE A 48 1.92 0.27 -9.21
C ILE A 48 0.76 -0.65 -9.63
N ALA A 49 0.07 -0.37 -10.74
CA ALA A 49 -1.14 -1.10 -11.15
C ALA A 49 -1.00 -2.62 -11.33
N SER A 50 0.22 -3.14 -11.42
CA SER A 50 0.51 -4.57 -11.59
C SER A 50 1.37 -5.13 -10.46
N ARG A 51 1.34 -4.48 -9.29
CA ARG A 51 2.22 -4.80 -8.15
C ARG A 51 1.42 -5.19 -6.93
N ALA A 52 1.85 -6.22 -6.24
CA ALA A 52 1.52 -6.36 -4.82
C ALA A 52 2.51 -5.49 -4.04
N ILE A 53 2.04 -4.76 -3.04
CA ILE A 53 2.84 -3.81 -2.27
C ILE A 53 2.60 -4.02 -0.78
N PHE A 54 3.68 -4.15 -0.03
CA PHE A 54 3.68 -4.11 1.42
C PHE A 54 4.54 -2.93 1.89
N ALA A 55 4.01 -2.08 2.76
CA ALA A 55 4.72 -0.92 3.28
C ALA A 55 4.50 -0.75 4.79
N ILE A 56 5.56 -0.38 5.51
CA ILE A 56 5.52 -0.08 6.95
C ILE A 56 5.97 1.35 7.16
N PHE A 57 5.18 2.11 7.91
CA PHE A 57 5.45 3.47 8.34
C PHE A 57 5.57 3.55 9.85
N ASP A 58 6.54 4.33 10.32
CA ASP A 58 6.71 4.70 11.72
C ASP A 58 6.65 6.24 11.87
N PRO A 59 6.85 6.81 13.08
CA PRO A 59 6.84 8.26 13.26
C PRO A 59 7.89 9.05 12.46
N ASN A 60 8.89 8.38 11.88
CA ASN A 60 9.96 8.97 11.09
C ASN A 60 9.70 8.81 9.57
N GLY A 61 8.61 8.16 9.16
CA GLY A 61 8.22 7.97 7.76
C GLY A 61 8.25 6.51 7.33
N LEU A 62 8.55 6.27 6.06
CA LEU A 62 8.64 4.93 5.48
C LEU A 62 9.82 4.17 6.11
N ALA A 63 9.50 3.11 6.85
CA ALA A 63 10.48 2.25 7.51
C ALA A 63 10.85 1.03 6.66
N TRP A 64 9.88 0.48 5.93
CA TRP A 64 10.06 -0.67 5.05
C TRP A 64 9.09 -0.62 3.87
N MET A 65 9.52 -1.12 2.73
CA MET A 65 8.67 -1.32 1.55
C MET A 65 9.15 -2.57 0.81
N GLU A 66 8.19 -3.35 0.34
CA GLU A 66 8.40 -4.43 -0.62
C GLU A 66 7.34 -4.31 -1.72
N ALA A 67 7.76 -4.50 -2.96
CA ALA A 67 6.85 -4.60 -4.09
C ALA A 67 7.19 -5.84 -4.91
N GLN A 68 6.15 -6.51 -5.39
CA GLN A 68 6.28 -7.74 -6.15
C GLN A 68 5.38 -7.69 -7.38
N GLU A 69 5.82 -8.28 -8.49
CA GLU A 69 4.98 -8.53 -9.67
C GLU A 69 4.81 -10.02 -9.91
N GLU A 70 3.69 -10.37 -10.56
CA GLU A 70 3.45 -11.72 -11.04
C GLU A 70 4.23 -11.95 -12.34
N MET A 71 5.08 -12.98 -12.36
CA MET A 71 5.81 -13.43 -13.54
C MET A 71 5.50 -14.89 -13.82
N GLU A 72 5.09 -15.17 -15.05
CA GLU A 72 4.93 -16.53 -15.59
C GLU A 72 6.26 -17.00 -16.19
N ASP A 73 6.73 -18.18 -15.81
CA ASP A 73 7.92 -18.80 -16.40
C ASP A 73 7.61 -19.49 -17.75
N ASP A 74 8.65 -19.98 -18.44
CA ASP A 74 8.50 -20.69 -19.71
C ASP A 74 7.64 -21.97 -19.64
N ASN A 75 7.32 -22.44 -18.42
CA ASN A 75 6.49 -23.63 -18.17
C ASN A 75 5.05 -23.29 -17.78
N GLY A 76 4.70 -22.00 -17.70
CA GLY A 76 3.39 -21.53 -17.27
C GLY A 76 3.19 -21.49 -15.76
N ALA A 77 4.28 -21.58 -14.97
CA ALA A 77 4.21 -21.44 -13.53
C ALA A 77 4.27 -19.95 -13.13
N LEU A 78 3.30 -19.52 -12.32
CA LEU A 78 3.26 -18.16 -11.78
C LEU A 78 4.11 -18.05 -10.52
N SER A 79 4.91 -17.00 -10.45
CA SER A 79 5.75 -16.66 -9.29
C SER A 79 5.67 -15.15 -9.00
N MET A 80 5.81 -14.78 -7.72
CA MET A 80 5.94 -13.38 -7.32
C MET A 80 7.43 -13.03 -7.26
N LEU A 81 7.84 -12.02 -8.01
CA LEU A 81 9.23 -11.54 -8.02
C LEU A 81 9.33 -10.13 -7.45
N PRO A 82 10.35 -9.86 -6.62
CA PRO A 82 10.57 -8.52 -6.06
C PRO A 82 10.94 -7.54 -7.17
N VAL A 83 10.48 -6.30 -7.04
CA VAL A 83 10.75 -5.22 -7.99
C VAL A 83 11.12 -3.92 -7.28
N ASP A 84 12.02 -3.17 -7.90
CA ASP A 84 12.58 -1.94 -7.32
C ASP A 84 12.07 -0.66 -8.01
N ASP A 85 11.31 -0.80 -9.10
CA ASP A 85 10.91 0.34 -9.94
C ASP A 85 9.43 0.69 -9.72
N ILE A 86 9.20 1.54 -8.72
CA ILE A 86 7.91 2.19 -8.46
C ILE A 86 8.11 3.70 -8.48
N ASP A 87 7.24 4.41 -9.19
CA ASP A 87 7.21 5.86 -9.16
C ASP A 87 6.82 6.36 -7.76
N GLY A 88 7.69 7.16 -7.14
CA GLY A 88 7.48 7.64 -5.78
C GLY A 88 6.25 8.54 -5.64
N GLY A 89 5.91 9.33 -6.65
CA GLY A 89 4.72 10.19 -6.61
C GLY A 89 3.42 9.37 -6.68
N GLU A 90 3.43 8.29 -7.43
CA GLU A 90 2.34 7.33 -7.48
C GLU A 90 2.18 6.57 -6.16
N PHE A 91 3.29 6.09 -5.58
CA PHE A 91 3.28 5.44 -4.28
C PHE A 91 2.71 6.35 -3.19
N ASP A 92 3.18 7.59 -3.09
CA ASP A 92 2.72 8.57 -2.11
C ASP A 92 1.20 8.83 -2.25
N ALA A 93 0.70 8.96 -3.48
CA ALA A 93 -0.72 9.17 -3.74
C ALA A 93 -1.58 7.96 -3.34
N TRP A 94 -1.10 6.74 -3.62
CA TRP A 94 -1.78 5.51 -3.21
C TRP A 94 -1.82 5.36 -1.69
N VAL A 95 -0.68 5.55 -1.02
CA VAL A 95 -0.60 5.54 0.46
C VAL A 95 -1.55 6.56 1.05
N ALA A 96 -1.57 7.79 0.54
CA ALA A 96 -2.47 8.84 1.05
C ALA A 96 -3.94 8.43 0.95
N ASP A 97 -4.34 7.75 -0.12
CA ASP A 97 -5.70 7.26 -0.29
C ASP A 97 -6.03 6.10 0.66
N CYS A 98 -5.15 5.10 0.81
CA CYS A 98 -5.31 4.01 1.79
C CYS A 98 -5.47 4.56 3.21
N LEU A 99 -4.61 5.50 3.60
CA LEU A 99 -4.61 6.06 4.94
C LEU A 99 -5.79 6.99 5.19
N ARG A 100 -6.30 7.68 4.17
CA ARG A 100 -7.42 8.62 4.29
C ARG A 100 -8.66 7.94 4.89
N ASP A 101 -8.94 6.72 4.44
CA ASP A 101 -10.14 5.96 4.79
C ASP A 101 -9.94 5.06 6.01
N ALA A 102 -8.71 4.58 6.23
CA ALA A 102 -8.39 3.71 7.36
C ALA A 102 -8.18 4.48 8.67
N LEU A 103 -7.32 5.50 8.67
CA LEU A 103 -6.84 6.09 9.93
C LEU A 103 -7.88 7.00 10.61
N PRO A 104 -8.02 6.91 11.95
CA PRO A 104 -8.72 7.91 12.74
C PRO A 104 -8.16 9.32 12.50
N ALA A 105 -9.03 10.34 12.63
CA ALA A 105 -8.65 11.73 12.40
C ALA A 105 -7.56 12.25 13.35
N ASP A 106 -7.41 11.63 14.52
CA ASP A 106 -6.44 11.94 15.57
C ASP A 106 -5.22 11.00 15.58
N HIS A 107 -5.09 10.11 14.60
CA HIS A 107 -3.98 9.16 14.54
C HIS A 107 -2.63 9.85 14.30
N ALA A 108 -1.57 9.38 14.96
CA ALA A 108 -0.25 10.01 14.91
C ALA A 108 0.36 10.04 13.50
N CYS A 109 0.02 9.07 12.65
CA CYS A 109 0.51 9.00 11.26
C CYS A 109 -0.41 9.70 10.25
N ARG A 110 -1.43 10.46 10.70
CA ARG A 110 -2.35 11.15 9.79
C ARG A 110 -1.67 12.23 8.94
N TRP A 111 -0.48 12.68 9.33
CA TRP A 111 0.34 13.61 8.54
C TRP A 111 0.78 13.05 7.18
N LEU A 112 0.76 11.73 6.98
CA LEU A 112 1.05 11.06 5.71
C LEU A 112 -0.04 11.30 4.62
N VAL A 113 -1.19 11.88 5.00
CA VAL A 113 -2.34 12.13 4.08
C VAL A 113 -2.30 13.55 3.49
N GLY A 114 -1.24 14.31 3.72
CA GLY A 114 -1.11 15.75 3.42
C GLY A 114 -0.64 16.08 2.02
#